data_AF-A0A3D0URI7-F1
#
_entry.id   AF-A0A3D0URI7-F1
#
_cell.length_a   1.000
_cell.length_b   1.000
_cell.length_c   1.000
_cell.angle_alpha   90.00
_cell.angle_beta   90.00
_cell.angle_gamma   90.00
#
_symmetry.space_group_name_H-M   'P 1'
#
loop_
_entity.id
_entity.type
_entity.pdbx_description
1 polymer ?
#
loop_
_entity_poly.entity_id
_entity_poly.type
_entity_poly.pdbx_seq_one_letter_code
_entity_poly.pdbx_strand_id
1 'polypeptide(L)'
;MRVGIVKSWPCEWFGKTKRAGADFFVEDIKLRKFIEKTFPRTGISKVVIRKTNKEGEIIIFTSKVGVLMGKQGTKIKEFEDELKTKFGKDLKVVVKEVKNPELSAKVMAEFIASQLESRMPYRKVAKNVLQKIMEKGAAGVKIQIGGRLGGTDIARTEKFIDGRVSLQTFRSDIDYCHLQAMTKYGVL
;
A
#
# COMPACT_ATOMS: atom_id res chain seq x y z
N MET A 1 11.87 1.87 -10.90
CA MET A 1 13.24 1.35 -11.14
C MET A 1 13.29 -0.15 -11.42
N ARG A 2 12.52 -1.02 -10.73
CA ARG A 2 12.55 -2.50 -10.95
C ARG A 2 11.39 -3.05 -11.80
N VAL A 3 10.68 -2.17 -12.51
CA VAL A 3 9.51 -2.56 -13.30
C VAL A 3 9.97 -3.24 -14.59
N GLY A 4 9.42 -4.41 -14.92
CA GLY A 4 9.78 -5.19 -16.11
C GLY A 4 10.87 -6.24 -15.90
N ILE A 5 11.55 -6.26 -14.76
CA ILE A 5 12.51 -7.31 -14.39
C ILE A 5 11.94 -8.16 -13.26
N VAL A 6 11.64 -7.53 -12.13
CA VAL A 6 11.18 -8.23 -10.91
C VAL A 6 9.76 -7.83 -10.53
N LYS A 7 9.41 -6.54 -10.69
CA LYS A 7 8.07 -6.04 -10.39
C LYS A 7 7.26 -5.84 -11.67
N SER A 8 6.02 -6.30 -11.65
CA SER A 8 5.03 -5.99 -12.69
C SER A 8 4.35 -4.65 -12.43
N TRP A 9 3.80 -4.06 -13.49
CA TRP A 9 2.94 -2.88 -13.37
C TRP A 9 1.71 -3.20 -12.52
N PRO A 10 1.26 -2.28 -11.66
CA PRO A 10 0.02 -2.44 -10.92
C PRO A 10 -1.22 -2.10 -11.78
N CYS A 11 -1.02 -1.58 -12.99
CA CYS A 11 -2.09 -1.35 -13.96
C CYS A 11 -1.83 -2.25 -15.16
N GLU A 12 -2.80 -3.11 -15.47
CA GLU A 12 -2.75 -4.10 -16.54
C GLU A 12 -3.86 -3.76 -17.55
N TRP A 13 -3.59 -2.78 -18.40
CA TRP A 13 -4.50 -2.39 -19.48
C TRP A 13 -3.75 -1.76 -20.64
N PHE A 14 -4.39 -1.74 -21.80
CA PHE A 14 -3.85 -1.13 -23.01
C PHE A 14 -4.88 -0.17 -23.63
N GLY A 15 -4.48 1.08 -23.84
CA GLY A 15 -5.30 2.08 -24.53
C GLY A 15 -5.04 2.05 -26.03
N LYS A 16 -6.07 1.77 -26.84
CA LYS A 16 -5.96 1.77 -28.31
C LYS A 16 -5.53 3.13 -28.88
N THR A 17 -5.91 4.22 -28.22
CA THR A 17 -5.62 5.60 -28.64
C THR A 17 -4.96 6.36 -27.50
N LYS A 18 -4.09 7.33 -27.83
CA LYS A 18 -3.41 8.17 -26.84
C LYS A 18 -4.37 8.89 -25.88
N ARG A 19 -5.53 9.36 -26.40
CA ARG A 19 -6.61 9.96 -25.59
C ARG A 19 -7.21 8.97 -24.60
N ALA A 20 -7.65 7.81 -25.09
CA ALA A 20 -8.20 6.75 -24.26
C ALA A 20 -7.22 6.27 -23.17
N GLY A 21 -5.92 6.20 -23.48
CA GLY A 21 -4.89 5.90 -22.49
C GLY A 21 -4.76 6.97 -21.40
N ALA A 22 -4.82 8.25 -21.76
CA ALA A 22 -4.80 9.34 -20.79
C ALA A 22 -6.05 9.31 -19.89
N ASP A 23 -7.23 9.06 -20.47
CA ASP A 23 -8.49 8.96 -19.74
C ASP A 23 -8.46 7.80 -18.73
N PHE A 24 -8.00 6.62 -19.15
CA PHE A 24 -7.84 5.47 -18.26
C PHE A 24 -6.86 5.72 -17.12
N PHE A 25 -5.78 6.48 -17.38
CA PHE A 25 -4.82 6.85 -16.35
C PHE A 25 -5.42 7.82 -15.31
N VAL A 26 -6.17 8.83 -15.76
CA VAL A 26 -6.87 9.77 -14.86
C VAL A 26 -7.90 9.04 -14.01
N GLU A 27 -8.65 8.12 -14.62
CA GLU A 27 -9.58 7.24 -13.90
C GLU A 27 -8.86 6.40 -12.84
N ASP A 28 -7.71 5.79 -13.16
CA ASP A 28 -6.96 4.96 -12.21
C ASP A 28 -6.49 5.73 -10.99
N ILE A 29 -6.05 6.99 -11.17
CA ILE A 29 -5.67 7.86 -10.06
C ILE A 29 -6.89 8.13 -9.17
N LYS A 30 -8.04 8.44 -9.77
CA LYS A 30 -9.28 8.68 -9.03
C LYS A 30 -9.73 7.43 -8.28
N LEU A 31 -9.66 6.26 -8.90
CA LEU A 31 -9.98 4.97 -8.29
C LEU A 31 -9.08 4.66 -7.10
N ARG A 32 -7.76 4.84 -7.24
CA ARG A 32 -6.81 4.60 -6.13
C ARG A 32 -7.07 5.52 -4.95
N LYS A 33 -7.25 6.82 -5.20
CA LYS A 33 -7.59 7.79 -4.15
C LYS A 33 -8.91 7.45 -3.47
N PHE A 34 -9.86 6.94 -4.23
CA PHE A 34 -11.15 6.52 -3.70
C PHE A 34 -11.03 5.28 -2.81
N ILE A 35 -10.32 4.23 -3.26
CA ILE A 35 -10.03 3.03 -2.47
C ILE A 35 -9.31 3.40 -1.16
N GLU A 36 -8.30 4.26 -1.22
CA GLU A 36 -7.54 4.69 -0.02
C GLU A 36 -8.40 5.51 0.95
N LYS A 37 -9.36 6.30 0.44
CA LYS A 37 -10.30 7.07 1.27
C LYS A 37 -11.36 6.19 1.92
N THR A 38 -11.91 5.21 1.19
CA THR A 38 -12.96 4.32 1.68
C THR A 38 -12.42 3.29 2.67
N PHE A 39 -11.20 2.80 2.44
CA PHE A 39 -10.58 1.75 3.24
C PHE A 39 -9.27 2.20 3.91
N PRO A 40 -9.30 3.22 4.79
CA PRO A 40 -8.09 3.72 5.44
C PRO A 40 -7.53 2.67 6.42
N ARG A 41 -6.22 2.41 6.35
CA ARG A 41 -5.47 1.52 7.27
C ARG A 41 -6.02 0.11 7.40
N THR A 42 -6.63 -0.38 6.33
CA THR A 42 -7.22 -1.72 6.29
C THR A 42 -6.17 -2.81 6.00
N GLY A 43 -4.89 -2.46 5.87
CA GLY A 43 -3.82 -3.41 5.57
C GLY A 43 -3.87 -3.89 4.12
N ILE A 44 -4.18 -2.97 3.19
CA ILE A 44 -4.12 -3.22 1.75
C ILE A 44 -2.65 -3.17 1.33
N SER A 45 -2.16 -4.29 0.80
CA SER A 45 -0.78 -4.42 0.33
C SER A 45 -0.61 -3.88 -1.09
N LYS A 46 -1.47 -4.32 -2.01
CA LYS A 46 -1.36 -4.01 -3.44
C LYS A 46 -2.76 -3.87 -4.04
N VAL A 47 -2.93 -2.90 -4.94
CA VAL A 47 -4.11 -2.77 -5.79
C VAL A 47 -3.66 -2.95 -7.23
N VAL A 48 -4.27 -3.93 -7.92
CA VAL A 48 -4.06 -4.18 -9.34
C VAL A 48 -5.33 -3.81 -10.08
N ILE A 49 -5.21 -2.94 -11.08
CA ILE A 49 -6.34 -2.52 -11.90
C ILE A 49 -6.17 -3.12 -13.28
N ARG A 50 -7.13 -3.93 -13.69
CA ARG A 50 -7.25 -4.49 -15.03
C ARG A 50 -8.38 -3.81 -15.75
N LYS A 51 -8.15 -3.37 -16.97
CA LYS A 51 -9.20 -2.78 -17.81
C LYS A 51 -9.20 -3.38 -19.19
N THR A 52 -10.40 -3.72 -19.62
CA THR A 52 -10.77 -3.98 -21.02
C THR A 52 -11.67 -2.83 -21.49
N ASN A 53 -11.92 -2.70 -22.79
CA ASN A 53 -12.74 -1.60 -23.33
C ASN A 53 -14.16 -1.50 -22.73
N LYS A 54 -14.71 -2.60 -22.20
CA LYS A 54 -16.07 -2.66 -21.63
C LYS A 54 -16.12 -2.96 -20.13
N GLU A 55 -15.17 -3.75 -19.64
CA GLU A 55 -15.15 -4.24 -18.26
C GLU A 55 -13.86 -3.82 -17.55
N GLY A 56 -13.96 -3.46 -16.28
CA GLY A 56 -12.79 -3.29 -15.42
C GLY A 56 -12.85 -4.24 -14.22
N GLU A 57 -11.68 -4.74 -13.83
CA GLU A 57 -11.50 -5.61 -12.67
C GLU A 57 -10.49 -4.94 -11.73
N ILE A 58 -10.88 -4.76 -10.48
CA ILE A 58 -10.02 -4.22 -9.42
C ILE A 58 -9.67 -5.36 -8.48
N ILE A 59 -8.40 -5.77 -8.48
CA ILE A 59 -7.90 -6.81 -7.60
C ILE A 59 -7.21 -6.16 -6.41
N ILE A 60 -7.80 -6.32 -5.22
CA ILE A 60 -7.27 -5.78 -3.97
C ILE A 60 -6.61 -6.92 -3.19
N PHE A 61 -5.30 -6.80 -2.96
CA PHE A 61 -4.56 -7.69 -2.08
C PHE A 61 -4.58 -7.13 -0.66
N THR A 62 -5.19 -7.86 0.28
CA THR A 62 -5.33 -7.44 1.67
C THR A 62 -4.89 -8.51 2.65
N SER A 63 -4.41 -8.06 3.80
CA SER A 63 -4.11 -8.88 4.98
C SER A 63 -5.35 -9.19 5.81
N LYS A 64 -6.42 -8.38 5.70
CA LYS A 64 -7.63 -8.46 6.52
C LYS A 64 -8.86 -8.55 5.63
N VAL A 65 -9.05 -9.71 4.99
CA VAL A 65 -10.16 -9.94 4.04
C VAL A 65 -11.52 -9.70 4.71
N GLY A 66 -11.71 -10.19 5.94
CA GLY A 66 -12.99 -10.07 6.65
C GLY A 66 -13.42 -8.61 6.91
N VAL A 67 -12.47 -7.70 7.18
CA VAL A 67 -12.77 -6.28 7.41
C VAL A 67 -13.24 -5.60 6.13
N LEU A 68 -12.66 -5.99 4.99
CA LEU A 68 -12.91 -5.44 3.68
C LEU A 68 -14.22 -6.00 3.07
N MET A 69 -14.50 -7.29 3.32
CA MET A 69 -15.72 -7.96 2.89
C MET A 69 -16.95 -7.56 3.72
N GLY A 70 -16.78 -7.27 5.02
CA GLY A 70 -17.88 -6.96 5.93
C GLY A 70 -18.74 -8.19 6.27
N LYS A 71 -19.88 -7.98 6.92
CA LYS A 71 -20.83 -9.07 7.23
C LYS A 71 -21.44 -9.57 5.93
N GLN A 72 -21.21 -10.83 5.58
CA GLN A 72 -21.76 -11.49 4.36
C GLN A 72 -21.48 -10.75 3.03
N GLY A 73 -20.39 -9.99 2.91
CA GLY A 73 -20.03 -9.33 1.64
C GLY A 73 -20.77 -8.01 1.36
N THR A 74 -21.54 -7.48 2.32
CA THR A 74 -22.30 -6.23 2.17
C THR A 74 -21.44 -5.04 1.76
N LYS A 75 -20.30 -4.82 2.43
CA LYS A 75 -19.42 -3.68 2.16
C LYS A 75 -18.84 -3.67 0.75
N ILE A 76 -18.56 -4.83 0.16
CA ILE A 76 -18.04 -4.90 -1.21
C ILE A 76 -19.14 -4.54 -2.20
N LYS A 77 -20.38 -5.01 -1.98
CA LYS A 77 -21.53 -4.66 -2.83
C LYS A 77 -21.80 -3.16 -2.80
N GLU A 78 -21.84 -2.56 -1.61
CA GLU A 78 -21.96 -1.11 -1.44
C GLU A 78 -20.85 -0.37 -2.17
N PHE A 79 -19.61 -0.85 -2.07
CA PHE A 79 -18.47 -0.25 -2.76
C PHE A 79 -18.55 -0.38 -4.28
N GLU A 80 -19.02 -1.51 -4.81
CA GLU A 80 -19.28 -1.71 -6.23
C GLU A 80 -20.38 -0.76 -6.74
N ASP A 81 -21.45 -0.55 -5.98
CA ASP A 81 -22.53 0.37 -6.32
C ASP A 81 -22.06 1.84 -6.30
N GLU A 82 -21.23 2.22 -5.32
CA GLU A 82 -20.59 3.55 -5.28
C GLU A 82 -19.64 3.78 -6.46
N LEU A 83 -18.90 2.75 -6.87
CA LEU A 83 -18.03 2.79 -8.04
C LEU A 83 -18.83 2.97 -9.33
N LYS A 84 -19.94 2.22 -9.49
CA LYS A 84 -20.84 2.37 -10.63
C LYS A 84 -21.42 3.77 -10.72
N THR A 85 -21.86 4.32 -9.59
CA THR A 85 -22.46 5.68 -9.54
C THR A 85 -21.45 6.76 -9.93
N LYS A 86 -20.18 6.65 -9.50
CA LYS A 86 -19.14 7.67 -9.75
C LYS A 86 -18.46 7.57 -11.11
N PHE A 87 -18.25 6.36 -11.60
CA PHE A 87 -17.47 6.12 -12.81
C PHE A 87 -18.31 5.63 -14.01
N GLY A 88 -19.59 5.30 -13.80
CA GLY A 88 -20.52 4.90 -14.86
C GLY A 88 -20.13 3.61 -15.59
N LYS A 89 -19.22 2.81 -15.02
CA LYS A 89 -18.71 1.57 -15.59
C LYS A 89 -18.88 0.43 -14.61
N ASP A 90 -19.17 -0.77 -15.13
CA ASP A 90 -19.19 -1.98 -14.33
C ASP A 90 -17.75 -2.39 -13.97
N LEU A 91 -17.35 -2.03 -12.75
CA LEU A 91 -16.08 -2.42 -12.14
C LEU A 91 -16.32 -3.56 -11.16
N LYS A 92 -15.77 -4.74 -11.45
CA LYS A 92 -15.82 -5.90 -10.56
C LYS A 92 -14.68 -5.82 -9.54
N VAL A 93 -14.98 -6.00 -8.26
CA VAL A 93 -13.97 -5.94 -7.20
C VAL A 93 -13.65 -7.35 -6.70
N VAL A 94 -12.40 -7.75 -6.88
CA VAL A 94 -11.89 -9.06 -6.45
C VAL A 94 -10.93 -8.86 -5.29
N VAL A 95 -11.20 -9.51 -4.16
CA VAL A 95 -10.34 -9.44 -2.98
C VAL A 95 -9.48 -10.71 -2.92
N LYS A 96 -8.16 -10.54 -2.78
CA LYS A 96 -7.19 -11.61 -2.60
C LYS A 96 -6.48 -11.48 -1.27
N GLU A 97 -6.29 -12.60 -0.60
CA GLU A 97 -5.58 -12.65 0.66
C GLU A 97 -4.05 -12.60 0.46
N VAL A 98 -3.37 -11.86 1.32
CA VAL A 98 -1.91 -11.85 1.42
C VAL A 98 -1.50 -12.86 2.48
N LYS A 99 -0.83 -13.95 2.05
CA LYS A 99 -0.39 -15.03 2.96
C LYS A 99 0.47 -14.55 4.13
N ASN A 100 1.45 -13.68 3.85
CA ASN A 100 2.38 -13.14 4.84
C ASN A 100 2.33 -11.60 4.82
N PRO A 101 1.52 -10.96 5.66
CA PRO A 101 1.38 -9.50 5.67
C PRO A 101 2.66 -8.77 6.12
N GLU A 102 3.46 -9.39 6.99
CA GLU A 102 4.74 -8.86 7.49
C GLU A 102 5.77 -8.65 6.37
N LEU A 103 5.70 -9.44 5.28
CA LEU A 103 6.60 -9.28 4.14
C LEU A 103 6.20 -8.15 3.20
N SER A 104 5.02 -7.54 3.39
CA SER A 104 4.59 -6.41 2.58
C SER A 104 5.01 -5.09 3.21
N ALA A 105 5.76 -4.30 2.45
CA ALA A 105 6.25 -3.00 2.90
C ALA A 105 5.11 -2.02 3.21
N LYS A 106 4.01 -2.05 2.44
CA LYS A 106 2.86 -1.17 2.66
C LYS A 106 2.14 -1.46 3.98
N VAL A 107 1.88 -2.73 4.26
CA VAL A 107 1.18 -3.14 5.50
C VAL A 107 2.04 -2.83 6.73
N MET A 108 3.34 -3.07 6.65
CA MET A 108 4.27 -2.73 7.72
C MET A 108 4.43 -1.22 7.92
N ALA A 109 4.42 -0.42 6.84
CA ALA A 109 4.44 1.03 6.93
C ALA A 109 3.17 1.58 7.60
N GLU A 110 1.98 1.06 7.25
CA GLU A 110 0.72 1.40 7.93
C GLU A 110 0.74 1.05 9.42
N PHE A 111 1.35 -0.09 9.76
CA PHE A 111 1.53 -0.49 11.16
C PHE A 111 2.45 0.50 11.89
N ILE A 112 3.63 0.83 11.35
CA ILE A 112 4.56 1.79 11.95
C ILE A 112 3.87 3.15 12.14
N ALA A 113 3.20 3.67 11.11
CA ALA A 113 2.53 4.96 11.19
C ALA A 113 1.45 4.98 12.28
N SER A 114 0.65 3.93 12.39
CA SER A 114 -0.36 3.80 13.44
C SER A 114 0.25 3.79 14.85
N GLN A 115 1.43 3.17 15.02
CA GLN A 115 2.13 3.18 16.31
C GLN A 115 2.76 4.54 16.64
N LEU A 116 3.32 5.23 15.64
CA LEU A 116 3.87 6.57 15.83
C LEU A 116 2.79 7.59 16.20
N GLU A 117 1.61 7.49 15.59
CA GLU A 117 0.47 8.34 15.96
C GLU A 117 -0.09 8.04 17.35
N SER A 118 0.00 6.77 17.76
CA SER A 118 -0.29 6.34 19.13
C SER A 118 0.78 6.79 20.15
N ARG A 119 1.76 7.61 19.73
CA ARG A 119 2.85 8.16 20.55
C ARG A 119 3.80 7.10 21.13
N MET A 120 3.89 5.93 20.50
CA MET A 120 4.90 4.96 20.89
C MET A 120 6.31 5.44 20.54
N PRO A 121 7.33 5.12 21.35
CA PRO A 121 8.71 5.48 21.05
C PRO A 121 9.17 4.90 19.70
N TYR A 122 9.54 5.77 18.75
CA TYR A 122 9.85 5.39 17.38
C TYR A 122 10.97 4.33 17.27
N ARG A 123 12.00 4.39 18.13
CA ARG A 123 13.06 3.36 18.19
C ARG A 123 12.54 1.99 18.58
N LYS A 124 11.63 1.93 19.56
CA LYS A 124 11.01 0.68 20.02
C LYS A 124 10.13 0.09 18.92
N VAL A 125 9.34 0.93 18.26
CA VAL A 125 8.50 0.53 17.12
C VAL A 125 9.37 -0.02 15.99
N ALA A 126 10.42 0.71 15.58
CA ALA A 126 11.30 0.28 14.51
C ALA A 126 12.00 -1.05 14.80
N LYS A 127 12.56 -1.22 16.00
CA LYS A 127 13.22 -2.48 16.39
C LYS A 127 12.24 -3.67 16.43
N ASN A 128 11.04 -3.47 16.97
CA ASN A 128 10.00 -4.50 17.00
C ASN A 128 9.59 -4.92 15.58
N VAL A 129 9.39 -3.95 14.68
CA VAL A 129 9.00 -4.25 13.30
C VAL A 129 10.14 -4.92 12.52
N LEU A 130 11.39 -4.49 12.71
CA LEU A 130 12.55 -5.18 12.13
C LEU A 130 12.55 -6.66 12.53
N GLN A 131 12.44 -6.94 13.83
CA GLN A 131 12.45 -8.30 14.35
C GLN A 131 11.30 -9.14 13.76
N LYS A 132 10.06 -8.61 13.76
CA LYS A 132 8.91 -9.30 13.18
C LYS A 132 9.09 -9.69 11.72
N ILE A 133 9.65 -8.79 10.91
CA ILE A 133 9.84 -9.04 9.48
C ILE A 133 10.96 -10.08 9.26
N MET A 134 12.05 -9.99 10.02
CA MET A 134 13.14 -10.97 9.97
C MET A 134 12.70 -12.36 10.43
N GLU A 135 11.89 -12.46 11.49
CA GLU A 135 11.29 -13.72 11.97
C GLU A 135 10.41 -14.40 10.91
N LYS A 136 9.79 -13.63 10.01
CA LYS A 136 9.01 -14.15 8.88
C LYS A 136 9.84 -14.51 7.65
N GLY A 137 11.17 -14.50 7.78
CA GLY A 137 12.09 -15.01 6.76
C GLY A 137 12.52 -13.99 5.70
N ALA A 138 12.41 -12.69 5.98
CA ALA A 138 12.97 -11.68 5.08
C ALA A 138 14.50 -11.74 5.06
N ALA A 139 15.10 -11.58 3.88
CA ALA A 139 16.56 -11.53 3.73
C ALA A 139 17.20 -10.23 4.27
N GLY A 140 16.39 -9.18 4.40
CA GLY A 140 16.81 -7.89 4.94
C GLY A 140 15.67 -6.89 4.92
N VAL A 141 15.76 -5.91 5.81
CA VAL A 141 14.75 -4.88 6.04
C VAL A 141 15.44 -3.54 6.25
N LYS A 142 14.86 -2.49 5.67
CA LYS A 142 15.30 -1.11 5.87
C LYS A 142 14.10 -0.24 6.17
N ILE A 143 14.11 0.36 7.35
CA ILE A 143 13.10 1.31 7.81
C ILE A 143 13.78 2.67 7.95
N GLN A 144 13.16 3.71 7.40
CA GLN A 144 13.61 5.08 7.53
C GLN A 144 12.46 5.92 8.05
N ILE A 145 12.68 6.63 9.16
CA ILE A 145 11.68 7.52 9.76
C ILE A 145 12.30 8.92 9.80
N GLY A 146 11.60 9.89 9.20
CA GLY A 146 12.03 11.29 9.12
C GLY A 146 11.14 12.21 9.96
N GLY A 147 11.54 13.47 10.06
CA GLY A 147 10.73 14.53 10.68
C GLY A 147 11.03 14.77 12.16
N ARG A 148 10.06 15.33 12.88
CA ARG A 148 10.17 15.72 14.30
C ARG A 148 10.06 14.51 15.24
N LEU A 149 11.08 13.65 15.22
CA LEU A 149 11.11 12.39 15.96
C LEU A 149 10.93 12.62 17.47
N GLY A 150 9.84 12.10 18.03
CA GLY A 150 9.52 12.26 19.45
C GLY A 150 9.02 13.66 19.84
N GLY A 151 8.67 14.51 18.86
CA GLY A 151 8.17 15.87 19.10
C GLY A 151 9.26 16.93 19.25
N THR A 152 10.54 16.58 19.05
CA THR A 152 11.64 17.54 19.10
C THR A 152 11.51 18.62 18.02
N ASP A 153 11.95 19.84 18.29
CA ASP A 153 11.89 20.94 17.31
C ASP A 153 12.78 20.71 16.09
N ILE A 154 13.92 20.04 16.28
CA ILE A 154 14.83 19.70 15.20
C ILE A 154 14.36 18.41 14.52
N ALA A 155 14.11 18.48 13.21
CA ALA A 155 13.80 17.33 12.39
C ALA A 155 15.05 16.47 12.16
N ARG A 156 14.90 15.15 12.31
CA ARG A 156 15.98 14.17 12.13
C ARG A 156 15.48 13.00 11.29
N THR A 157 16.40 12.33 10.62
CA THR A 157 16.13 11.09 9.91
C THR A 157 16.92 9.96 10.54
N GLU A 158 16.24 9.00 11.14
CA GLU A 158 16.87 7.79 11.66
C GLU A 158 16.61 6.62 10.70
N LYS A 159 17.66 5.82 10.48
CA LYS A 159 17.63 4.64 9.62
C LYS A 159 17.89 3.41 10.48
N PHE A 160 17.05 2.41 10.31
CA PHE A 160 17.17 1.11 10.96
C PHE A 160 17.29 0.05 9.86
N ILE A 161 18.36 -0.72 9.89
CA ILE A 161 18.66 -1.73 8.88
C ILE A 161 18.99 -3.03 9.58
N ASP A 162 18.44 -4.13 9.07
CA ASP A 162 18.81 -5.48 9.46
C ASP A 162 18.91 -6.36 8.20
N GLY A 163 19.82 -7.32 8.19
CA GLY A 163 20.08 -8.18 7.04
C GLY A 163 20.62 -7.46 5.79
N ARG A 164 20.37 -8.03 4.61
CA ARG A 164 20.92 -7.58 3.32
C ARG A 164 19.89 -6.82 2.48
N VAL A 165 20.08 -5.52 2.29
CA VAL A 165 19.23 -4.66 1.45
C VAL A 165 20.05 -3.96 0.36
N SER A 166 20.29 -4.63 -0.77
CA SER A 166 21.01 -4.05 -1.89
C SER A 166 20.10 -3.22 -2.80
N LEU A 167 20.22 -1.89 -2.74
CA LEU A 167 19.44 -0.99 -3.58
C LEU A 167 19.97 -0.90 -5.02
N GLN A 168 21.27 -1.19 -5.23
CA GLN A 168 21.94 -1.12 -6.52
C GLN A 168 21.63 -2.34 -7.41
N THR A 169 21.40 -3.50 -6.79
CA THR A 169 21.11 -4.73 -7.53
C THR A 169 19.67 -4.73 -8.04
N PHE A 170 19.50 -4.75 -9.37
CA PHE A 170 18.17 -4.74 -10.00
C PHE A 170 17.41 -6.06 -9.85
N ARG A 171 18.12 -7.20 -9.78
CA ARG A 171 17.54 -8.53 -9.58
C ARG A 171 16.97 -8.73 -8.18
N SER A 172 17.35 -7.91 -7.21
CA SER A 172 16.82 -8.00 -5.84
C SER A 172 15.34 -7.63 -5.82
N ASP A 173 14.49 -8.54 -5.37
CA ASP A 173 13.08 -8.24 -5.09
C ASP A 173 12.97 -7.46 -3.78
N ILE A 174 12.71 -6.17 -3.92
CA ILE A 174 12.56 -5.25 -2.79
C ILE A 174 11.20 -4.60 -2.92
N ASP A 175 10.33 -4.87 -1.94
CA ASP A 175 9.09 -4.13 -1.79
C ASP A 175 9.36 -2.78 -1.14
N TYR A 176 8.73 -1.73 -1.66
CA TYR A 176 8.97 -0.35 -1.21
C TYR A 176 7.63 0.35 -1.01
N CYS A 177 7.50 1.02 0.14
CA CYS A 177 6.38 1.88 0.43
C CYS A 177 6.85 3.14 1.15
N HIS A 178 6.15 4.23 0.90
CA HIS A 178 6.27 5.47 1.63
C HIS A 178 4.89 5.84 2.17
N LEU A 179 4.81 6.11 3.47
CA LEU A 179 3.58 6.52 4.12
C LEU A 179 3.91 7.67 5.07
N GLN A 180 2.98 8.61 5.19
CA GLN A 180 3.07 9.72 6.13
C GLN A 180 2.30 9.39 7.40
N ALA A 181 2.87 9.71 8.56
CA ALA A 181 2.18 9.63 9.85
C ALA A 181 1.79 11.03 10.32
N MET A 182 0.51 11.22 10.64
CA MET A 182 -0.05 12.50 11.06
C MET A 182 0.01 12.61 12.58
N THR A 183 1.03 13.27 13.11
CA THR A 183 1.17 13.50 14.55
C THR A 183 0.76 14.92 14.94
N LYS A 184 0.50 15.15 16.23
CA LYS A 184 0.18 16.51 16.73
C LYS A 184 1.27 17.54 16.43
N TYR A 185 2.52 17.10 16.28
CA TYR A 185 3.68 17.97 16.07
C TYR A 185 4.02 18.15 14.57
N GLY A 186 3.22 17.58 13.68
CA GLY A 186 3.41 17.62 12.23
C GLY A 186 3.49 16.23 11.61
N VAL A 187 3.97 16.21 10.36
CA VAL A 187 4.08 15.00 9.55
C VAL A 187 5.44 14.34 9.77
N LEU A 188 5.42 13.03 9.99
CA LEU A 188 6.59 12.14 10.02
C LEU A 188 6.61 11.26 8.78
#